data_AF-A0A516H583-F1
#
_entry.id   AF-A0A516H583-F1
#
_cell.length_a   1.000
_cell.length_b   1.000
_cell.length_c   1.000
_cell.angle_alpha   90.00
_cell.angle_beta   90.00
_cell.angle_gamma   90.00
#
_symmetry.space_group_name_H-M   'P 1'
#
loop_
_entity.id
_entity.type
_entity.pdbx_description
1 polymer ?
#
loop_
_entity_poly.entity_id
_entity_poly.type
_entity_poly.pdbx_seq_one_letter_code
_entity_poly.pdbx_strand_id
1 'polypeptide(L)'
;MRRLRRAAAGSTAAGDRQGRRRARGRGLTVELTGPQSATTQGGQPSIEFITDPGRIRDANVRQFLELWQAAHVDGRAPGKSFLDPLRLRFLLGSLSLLEVEHDPLRFRYRLVGTDIVQRLGHELTGKFMEQHPDAALRPFLIKGATMVHHAAMPIYGHAKARTLGQDWLLEVVAVPLLGPDGEVAFIGSGQSFPPGKFELSGRA
;
A
#
# COMPACT_ATOMS: atom_id res chain seq x y z
N MET A 1 -57.56 -26.12 25.96
CA MET A 1 -58.13 -25.59 27.23
C MET A 1 -57.28 -24.39 27.68
N ARG A 2 -57.88 -23.36 28.34
CA ARG A 2 -57.31 -22.23 29.17
C ARG A 2 -55.93 -21.60 28.80
N ARG A 3 -55.63 -20.29 28.94
CA ARG A 3 -56.28 -18.94 29.08
C ARG A 3 -55.06 -17.95 29.08
N LEU A 4 -54.84 -16.93 28.23
CA LEU A 4 -55.57 -15.73 27.76
C LEU A 4 -55.52 -14.47 28.70
N ARG A 5 -54.90 -13.36 28.25
CA ARG A 5 -55.17 -11.92 28.58
C ARG A 5 -54.57 -10.98 27.49
N ARG A 6 -54.78 -9.64 27.52
CA ARG A 6 -54.43 -8.68 26.43
C ARG A 6 -54.29 -7.20 26.86
N ALA A 7 -53.29 -6.48 26.31
CA ALA A 7 -53.04 -5.01 26.38
C ALA A 7 -52.85 -4.40 27.80
N ALA A 8 -52.50 -3.11 28.04
CA ALA A 8 -52.27 -1.88 27.23
C ALA A 8 -51.14 -1.02 27.89
N ALA A 9 -50.45 -0.01 27.32
CA ALA A 9 -50.51 0.83 26.10
C ALA A 9 -51.17 2.24 26.24
N GLY A 10 -50.52 3.29 25.67
CA GLY A 10 -50.83 4.75 25.80
C GLY A 10 -49.94 5.45 26.85
N SER A 11 -49.25 6.60 26.67
CA SER A 11 -49.51 7.92 26.02
C SER A 11 -50.40 8.85 26.88
N THR A 12 -50.18 10.18 27.06
CA THR A 12 -49.44 11.21 26.28
C THR A 12 -49.11 12.48 27.13
N ALA A 13 -48.16 13.34 26.68
CA ALA A 13 -48.05 14.80 26.94
C ALA A 13 -47.78 15.31 28.39
N ALA A 14 -47.45 16.58 28.67
CA ALA A 14 -46.56 17.58 28.03
C ALA A 14 -46.39 18.80 28.98
N GLY A 15 -45.27 19.54 28.96
CA GLY A 15 -45.14 20.79 29.75
C GLY A 15 -43.75 21.44 29.77
N ASP A 16 -43.65 22.67 29.27
CA ASP A 16 -42.41 23.47 29.21
C ASP A 16 -41.98 24.10 30.54
N ARG A 17 -40.65 24.31 30.71
CA ARG A 17 -40.09 25.48 31.43
C ARG A 17 -38.60 25.75 31.17
N GLN A 18 -38.34 26.51 30.09
CA GLN A 18 -37.34 27.59 29.98
C GLN A 18 -36.10 27.57 30.92
N GLY A 19 -35.02 26.90 30.52
CA GLY A 19 -33.71 26.92 31.22
C GLY A 19 -32.59 27.60 30.41
N ARG A 20 -32.26 28.87 30.70
CA ARG A 20 -31.22 29.62 29.95
C ARG A 20 -29.79 29.11 30.24
N ARG A 21 -29.01 28.82 29.20
CA ARG A 21 -27.57 29.19 29.14
C ARG A 21 -27.04 29.21 27.70
N ARG A 22 -26.49 30.36 27.28
CA ARG A 22 -25.82 30.52 25.98
C ARG A 22 -24.34 30.11 26.11
N ALA A 23 -23.92 29.02 25.48
CA ALA A 23 -22.51 28.79 25.19
C ALA A 23 -22.17 29.50 23.87
N ARG A 24 -21.15 30.36 23.85
CA ARG A 24 -20.68 30.99 22.60
C ARG A 24 -19.78 30.01 21.86
N GLY A 25 -20.21 29.54 20.70
CA GLY A 25 -19.30 28.87 19.77
C GLY A 25 -18.22 29.85 19.34
N ARG A 26 -16.96 29.59 19.68
CA ARG A 26 -15.81 30.26 19.06
C ARG A 26 -15.69 29.71 17.64
N GLY A 27 -15.74 30.58 16.64
CA GLY A 27 -15.42 30.19 15.27
C GLY A 27 -13.96 29.74 15.17
N LEU A 28 -13.73 28.58 14.57
CA LEU A 28 -12.42 28.17 14.07
C LEU A 28 -12.47 28.26 12.55
N THR A 29 -12.19 29.46 12.03
CA THR A 29 -11.81 29.61 10.62
C THR A 29 -10.47 28.92 10.43
N VAL A 30 -10.45 27.80 9.72
CA VAL A 30 -9.20 27.20 9.25
C VAL A 30 -8.94 27.79 7.87
N GLU A 31 -7.97 28.71 7.79
CA GLU A 31 -7.63 29.37 6.54
C GLU A 31 -6.93 28.40 5.58
N LEU A 32 -7.61 28.08 4.48
CA LEU A 32 -7.00 27.47 3.31
C LEU A 32 -6.23 28.56 2.55
N THR A 33 -4.89 28.58 2.66
CA THR A 33 -3.95 28.76 1.54
C THR A 33 -2.50 28.72 2.04
N GLY A 34 -1.70 27.82 1.47
CA GLY A 34 -0.24 27.82 1.55
C GLY A 34 0.30 27.19 0.25
N PRO A 35 1.35 27.74 -0.38
CA PRO A 35 1.75 27.34 -1.72
C PRO A 35 2.40 25.96 -1.77
N GLN A 36 2.42 25.39 -2.97
CA GLN A 36 3.09 24.12 -3.28
C GLN A 36 4.58 24.17 -2.89
N SER A 37 5.12 23.05 -2.40
CA SER A 37 6.57 22.83 -2.28
C SER A 37 6.88 21.35 -2.46
N ALA A 38 7.13 20.96 -3.70
CA ALA A 38 7.54 19.61 -4.07
C ALA A 38 9.01 19.35 -3.69
N THR A 39 9.26 19.20 -2.39
CA THR A 39 10.62 19.10 -1.83
C THR A 39 10.91 17.68 -1.35
N THR A 40 11.17 16.74 -2.27
CA THR A 40 11.60 15.38 -1.92
C THR A 40 13.04 15.38 -1.40
N GLN A 41 13.25 15.76 -0.14
CA GLN A 41 14.54 15.62 0.53
C GLN A 41 14.88 14.12 0.68
N GLY A 42 15.96 13.69 0.03
CA GLY A 42 16.38 12.29 0.00
C GLY A 42 16.95 11.80 1.34
N GLY A 43 16.08 11.48 2.29
CA GLY A 43 16.46 11.11 3.66
C GLY A 43 15.92 9.74 4.11
N GLN A 44 14.63 9.71 4.46
CA GLN A 44 13.94 8.59 5.11
C GLN A 44 13.15 7.71 4.13
N PRO A 45 12.88 6.44 4.47
CA PRO A 45 11.96 5.61 3.72
C PRO A 45 10.50 6.08 3.91
N SER A 46 9.71 6.09 2.84
CA SER A 46 8.30 6.49 2.86
C SER A 46 7.42 5.59 2.00
N ILE A 47 6.18 5.39 2.44
CA ILE A 47 5.13 4.62 1.75
C ILE A 47 3.83 5.41 1.84
N GLU A 48 3.12 5.51 0.73
CA GLU A 48 1.83 6.19 0.61
C GLU A 48 0.91 5.42 -0.37
N PHE A 49 -0.40 5.67 -0.31
CA PHE A 49 -1.31 5.21 -1.37
C PHE A 49 -1.12 6.06 -2.63
N ILE A 50 -1.27 5.45 -3.81
CA ILE A 50 -1.07 6.13 -5.10
C ILE A 50 -2.27 5.94 -6.02
N THR A 51 -2.60 6.99 -6.78
CA THR A 51 -3.64 6.97 -7.83
C THR A 51 -3.15 7.60 -9.13
N ASP A 52 -2.24 8.56 -9.07
CA ASP A 52 -1.60 9.20 -10.22
C ASP A 52 -0.23 8.54 -10.55
N PRO A 53 -0.10 7.84 -11.70
CA PRO A 53 1.18 7.28 -12.14
C PRO A 53 2.25 8.33 -12.46
N GLY A 54 1.88 9.57 -12.74
CA GLY A 54 2.81 10.68 -12.99
C GLY A 54 3.77 10.97 -11.83
N ARG A 55 3.44 10.50 -10.62
CA ARG A 55 4.28 10.60 -9.41
C ARG A 55 5.43 9.58 -9.35
N ILE A 56 5.35 8.50 -10.14
CA ILE A 56 6.37 7.45 -10.23
C ILE A 56 7.47 7.91 -11.18
N ARG A 57 8.75 7.68 -10.86
CA ARG A 57 9.88 8.19 -11.65
C ARG A 57 10.32 7.20 -12.71
N ASP A 58 10.47 5.93 -12.33
CA ASP A 58 10.86 4.86 -13.24
C ASP A 58 9.73 4.55 -14.25
N ALA A 59 10.07 4.49 -15.53
CA ALA A 59 9.09 4.30 -16.61
C ALA A 59 8.42 2.91 -16.59
N ASN A 60 9.15 1.86 -16.19
CA ASN A 60 8.61 0.50 -16.10
C ASN A 60 7.71 0.37 -14.86
N VAL A 61 8.11 0.94 -13.72
CA VAL A 61 7.27 0.96 -12.51
C VAL A 61 6.01 1.81 -12.73
N ARG A 62 6.10 2.90 -13.50
CA ARG A 62 4.93 3.69 -13.93
C ARG A 62 4.00 2.87 -14.81
N GLN A 63 4.53 2.27 -15.87
CA GLN A 63 3.75 1.46 -16.82
C GLN A 63 3.07 0.26 -16.12
N PHE A 64 3.65 -0.28 -15.05
CA PHE A 64 3.02 -1.31 -14.23
C PHE A 64 1.71 -0.82 -13.57
N LEU A 65 1.72 0.38 -12.96
CA LEU A 65 0.51 0.95 -12.36
C LEU A 65 -0.52 1.31 -13.42
N GLU A 66 -0.11 1.93 -14.53
CA GLU A 66 -0.98 2.28 -15.66
C GLU A 66 -1.70 1.04 -16.22
N LEU A 67 -0.98 -0.07 -16.44
CA LEU A 67 -1.57 -1.33 -16.90
C LEU A 67 -2.49 -1.98 -15.85
N TRP A 68 -2.18 -1.87 -14.55
CA TRP A 68 -3.06 -2.39 -13.48
C TRP A 68 -4.37 -1.59 -13.38
N GLN A 69 -4.29 -0.26 -13.50
CA GLN A 69 -5.47 0.61 -13.57
C GLN A 69 -6.31 0.29 -14.81
N ALA A 70 -5.70 0.17 -15.99
CA ALA A 70 -6.38 -0.19 -17.24
C ALA A 70 -6.97 -1.62 -17.25
N ALA A 71 -6.53 -2.50 -16.34
CA ALA A 71 -7.03 -3.88 -16.21
C ALA A 71 -8.24 -4.02 -15.26
N HIS A 72 -8.81 -2.93 -14.74
CA HIS A 72 -10.02 -2.99 -13.92
C HIS A 72 -11.25 -3.41 -14.73
N VAL A 73 -12.11 -4.23 -14.13
CA VAL A 73 -13.40 -4.66 -14.70
C VAL A 73 -14.51 -4.32 -13.72
N ASP A 74 -15.56 -3.65 -14.19
CA ASP A 74 -16.68 -3.16 -13.38
C ASP A 74 -16.25 -2.37 -12.12
N GLY A 75 -15.15 -1.60 -12.26
CA GLY A 75 -14.55 -0.80 -11.18
C GLY A 75 -13.75 -1.61 -10.15
N ARG A 76 -13.58 -2.92 -10.33
CA ARG A 76 -12.83 -3.82 -9.43
C ARG A 76 -11.40 -4.04 -9.93
N ALA A 77 -10.48 -4.14 -8.99
CA ALA A 77 -9.09 -4.52 -9.25
C ALA A 77 -9.00 -5.92 -9.90
N PRO A 78 -8.05 -6.16 -10.82
CA PRO A 78 -7.92 -7.44 -11.50
C PRO A 78 -7.44 -8.56 -10.55
N GLY A 79 -7.75 -9.81 -10.92
CA GLY A 79 -7.20 -11.00 -10.25
C GLY A 79 -5.77 -11.33 -10.69
N LYS A 80 -5.22 -12.44 -10.18
CA LYS A 80 -3.85 -12.91 -10.45
C LYS A 80 -3.48 -13.04 -11.94
N SER A 81 -4.45 -13.26 -12.83
CA SER A 81 -4.28 -13.24 -14.30
C SER A 81 -3.86 -11.87 -14.87
N PHE A 82 -3.79 -10.83 -14.04
CA PHE A 82 -3.09 -9.59 -14.36
C PHE A 82 -1.61 -9.82 -14.68
N LEU A 83 -0.94 -10.72 -13.94
CA LEU A 83 0.49 -10.98 -14.00
C LEU A 83 0.88 -11.97 -15.12
N ASP A 84 0.30 -11.76 -16.31
CA ASP A 84 0.69 -12.43 -17.54
C ASP A 84 2.14 -12.06 -17.92
N PRO A 85 3.08 -13.03 -18.04
CA PRO A 85 4.46 -12.73 -18.39
C PRO A 85 4.65 -12.05 -19.75
N LEU A 86 3.76 -12.28 -20.72
CA LEU A 86 3.85 -11.67 -22.05
C LEU A 86 3.49 -10.17 -22.00
N ARG A 87 2.50 -9.84 -21.17
CA ARG A 87 2.10 -8.46 -20.84
C ARG A 87 3.22 -7.73 -20.10
N LEU A 88 3.78 -8.34 -19.06
CA LEU A 88 4.72 -7.73 -18.14
C LEU A 88 6.21 -7.96 -18.49
N ARG A 89 6.51 -8.42 -19.71
CA ARG A 89 7.87 -8.72 -20.21
C ARG A 89 8.92 -7.64 -19.95
N PHE A 90 8.51 -6.37 -19.88
CA PHE A 90 9.36 -5.20 -19.64
C PHE A 90 9.81 -5.05 -18.17
N LEU A 91 9.19 -5.80 -17.25
CA LEU A 91 9.36 -5.69 -15.80
C LEU A 91 9.74 -7.02 -15.12
N LEU A 92 9.70 -8.17 -15.82
CA LEU A 92 9.79 -9.50 -15.18
C LEU A 92 11.01 -9.70 -14.26
N GLY A 93 12.18 -9.17 -14.63
CA GLY A 93 13.37 -9.24 -13.79
C GLY A 93 13.26 -8.42 -12.49
N SER A 94 12.41 -7.39 -12.47
CA SER A 94 12.16 -6.50 -11.33
C SER A 94 10.70 -6.55 -10.82
N LEU A 95 9.99 -7.65 -11.11
CA LEU A 95 8.66 -7.98 -10.59
C LEU A 95 8.78 -8.93 -9.39
N SER A 96 7.91 -8.78 -8.39
CA SER A 96 7.66 -9.85 -7.41
C SER A 96 6.16 -10.09 -7.21
N LEU A 97 5.82 -11.31 -6.78
CA LEU A 97 4.47 -11.73 -6.44
C LEU A 97 4.46 -12.28 -5.01
N LEU A 98 3.61 -11.68 -4.18
CA LEU A 98 3.28 -12.16 -2.84
C LEU A 98 1.91 -12.84 -2.88
N GLU A 99 1.80 -13.98 -2.20
CA GLU A 99 0.53 -14.55 -1.76
C GLU A 99 0.26 -14.07 -0.33
N VAL A 100 -1.00 -13.75 -0.04
CA VAL A 100 -1.45 -13.41 1.31
C VAL A 100 -1.89 -14.70 2.00
N GLU A 101 -1.38 -14.92 3.21
CA GLU A 101 -1.87 -15.93 4.15
C GLU A 101 -2.54 -15.21 5.32
N HIS A 102 -3.65 -15.77 5.82
CA HIS A 102 -4.46 -15.19 6.89
C HIS A 102 -4.33 -16.00 8.18
N ASP A 103 -4.65 -15.37 9.31
CA ASP A 103 -4.70 -15.98 10.65
C ASP A 103 -3.48 -16.85 11.04
N PRO A 104 -2.27 -16.24 11.17
CA PRO A 104 -2.01 -14.80 11.16
C PRO A 104 -1.73 -14.22 9.76
N LEU A 105 -1.94 -12.90 9.60
CA LEU A 105 -1.62 -12.18 8.36
C LEU A 105 -0.12 -12.25 8.04
N ARG A 106 0.23 -12.90 6.93
CA ARG A 106 1.62 -13.12 6.47
C ARG A 106 1.70 -13.04 4.95
N PHE A 107 2.90 -12.79 4.44
CA PHE A 107 3.14 -12.61 3.01
C PHE A 107 4.25 -13.55 2.52
N ARG A 108 3.94 -14.43 1.56
CA ARG A 108 4.88 -15.41 1.00
C ARG A 108 5.23 -15.09 -0.44
N TYR A 109 6.51 -14.99 -0.76
CA TYR A 109 6.99 -14.79 -2.12
C TYR A 109 6.67 -16.03 -2.97
N ARG A 110 5.84 -15.87 -4.00
CA ARG A 110 5.53 -16.90 -5.00
C ARG A 110 6.35 -16.77 -6.28
N LEU A 111 6.85 -15.57 -6.56
CA LEU A 111 7.83 -15.28 -7.61
C LEU A 111 8.64 -14.05 -7.21
N VAL A 112 9.93 -14.06 -7.49
CA VAL A 112 10.81 -12.89 -7.42
C VAL A 112 11.66 -12.85 -8.69
N GLY A 113 11.71 -11.70 -9.35
CA GLY A 113 12.42 -11.50 -10.60
C GLY A 113 13.94 -11.58 -10.46
N THR A 114 14.61 -11.91 -11.57
CA THR A 114 16.06 -12.15 -11.64
C THR A 114 16.91 -10.99 -11.15
N ASP A 115 16.52 -9.75 -11.45
CA ASP A 115 17.29 -8.55 -11.14
C ASP A 115 17.21 -8.25 -9.63
N ILE A 116 16.05 -8.53 -9.01
CA ILE A 116 15.87 -8.45 -7.56
C ILE A 116 16.77 -9.49 -6.87
N VAL A 117 16.77 -10.75 -7.34
CA VAL A 117 17.61 -11.81 -6.77
C VAL A 117 19.10 -11.48 -6.93
N GLN A 118 19.52 -10.96 -8.08
CA GLN A 118 20.91 -10.51 -8.34
C GLN A 118 21.33 -9.37 -7.40
N ARG A 119 20.45 -8.36 -7.18
CA ARG A 119 20.75 -7.20 -6.33
C ARG A 119 20.72 -7.51 -4.84
N LEU A 120 19.81 -8.39 -4.41
CA LEU A 120 19.72 -8.84 -3.02
C LEU A 120 20.77 -9.90 -2.66
N GLY A 121 21.36 -10.59 -3.64
CA GLY A 121 22.29 -11.70 -3.42
C GLY A 121 21.63 -12.95 -2.82
N HIS A 122 20.28 -12.99 -2.81
CA HIS A 122 19.50 -14.00 -2.10
C HIS A 122 18.23 -14.34 -2.88
N GLU A 123 18.01 -15.63 -3.15
CA GLU A 123 16.71 -16.13 -3.58
C GLU A 123 15.68 -15.94 -2.45
N LEU A 124 14.49 -15.47 -2.80
CA LEU A 124 13.39 -15.17 -1.88
C LEU A 124 12.14 -16.01 -2.13
N THR A 125 12.00 -16.59 -3.31
CA THR A 125 10.86 -17.43 -3.70
C THR A 125 10.65 -18.58 -2.71
N GLY A 126 9.40 -18.79 -2.30
CA GLY A 126 9.00 -19.74 -1.26
C GLY A 126 9.14 -19.25 0.18
N LYS A 127 9.90 -18.16 0.43
CA LYS A 127 10.08 -17.60 1.78
C LYS A 127 8.98 -16.62 2.16
N PHE A 128 8.81 -16.44 3.46
CA PHE A 128 7.98 -15.40 4.04
C PHE A 128 8.72 -14.07 4.13
N MET A 129 7.99 -12.96 4.07
CA MET A 129 8.56 -11.61 4.11
C MET A 129 9.30 -11.31 5.43
N GLU A 130 8.86 -11.91 6.54
CA GLU A 130 9.54 -11.85 7.84
C GLU A 130 10.97 -12.45 7.82
N GLN A 131 11.29 -13.26 6.79
CA GLN A 131 12.60 -13.87 6.55
C GLN A 131 13.48 -13.04 5.59
N HIS A 132 13.05 -11.85 5.16
CA HIS A 132 13.79 -10.99 4.23
C HIS A 132 15.17 -10.60 4.81
N PRO A 133 16.29 -10.82 4.10
CA PRO A 133 17.64 -10.75 4.67
C PRO A 133 18.00 -9.34 5.17
N ASP A 134 17.70 -8.30 4.40
CA ASP A 134 17.83 -6.91 4.86
C ASP A 134 16.77 -6.63 5.94
N ALA A 135 17.25 -6.43 7.18
CA ALA A 135 16.43 -6.15 8.36
C ALA A 135 16.00 -4.69 8.49
N ALA A 136 16.61 -3.75 7.76
CA ALA A 136 16.17 -2.35 7.69
C ALA A 136 15.04 -2.17 6.67
N LEU A 137 15.10 -2.91 5.56
CA LEU A 137 14.06 -2.91 4.52
C LEU A 137 12.84 -3.77 4.89
N ARG A 138 13.01 -4.83 5.69
CA ARG A 138 11.93 -5.75 6.09
C ARG A 138 10.69 -5.07 6.70
N PRO A 139 10.77 -4.14 7.67
CA PRO A 139 9.59 -3.48 8.23
C PRO A 139 8.87 -2.59 7.22
N PHE A 140 9.61 -1.99 6.28
CA PHE A 140 9.06 -1.20 5.18
C PHE A 140 8.24 -2.09 4.23
N LEU A 141 8.79 -3.23 3.80
CA LEU A 141 8.09 -4.17 2.92
C LEU A 141 6.80 -4.71 3.58
N ILE A 142 6.88 -5.12 4.86
CA ILE A 142 5.72 -5.63 5.61
C ILE A 142 4.65 -4.54 5.72
N LYS A 143 5.01 -3.31 6.09
CA LYS A 143 4.07 -2.19 6.15
C LYS A 143 3.37 -1.95 4.80
N GLY A 144 4.13 -1.98 3.69
CA GLY A 144 3.58 -1.82 2.34
C GLY A 144 2.56 -2.91 1.98
N ALA A 145 2.91 -4.18 2.22
CA ALA A 145 2.02 -5.31 1.94
C ALA A 145 0.76 -5.28 2.82
N THR A 146 0.88 -4.97 4.12
CA THR A 146 -0.26 -4.78 5.04
C THR A 146 -1.17 -3.62 4.60
N MET A 147 -0.61 -2.50 4.12
CA MET A 147 -1.40 -1.38 3.60
C MET A 147 -2.19 -1.77 2.34
N VAL A 148 -1.57 -2.47 1.39
CA VAL A 148 -2.24 -2.94 0.16
C VAL A 148 -3.35 -3.95 0.48
N HIS A 149 -3.08 -4.91 1.36
CA HIS A 149 -4.06 -5.92 1.76
C HIS A 149 -5.30 -5.29 2.42
N HIS A 150 -5.13 -4.45 3.45
CA HIS A 150 -6.26 -3.89 4.20
C HIS A 150 -7.04 -2.81 3.46
N ALA A 151 -6.43 -2.09 2.52
CA ALA A 151 -7.08 -0.99 1.80
C ALA A 151 -7.66 -1.39 0.43
N ALA A 152 -7.25 -2.54 -0.12
CA ALA A 152 -7.45 -2.89 -1.53
C ALA A 152 -7.04 -1.77 -2.52
N MET A 153 -6.06 -0.94 -2.12
CA MET A 153 -5.49 0.15 -2.91
C MET A 153 -3.99 -0.08 -3.16
N PRO A 154 -3.44 0.35 -4.31
CA PRO A 154 -2.03 0.26 -4.57
C PRO A 154 -1.24 1.27 -3.71
N ILE A 155 -0.03 0.89 -3.33
CA ILE A 155 0.93 1.79 -2.68
C ILE A 155 2.06 2.15 -3.62
N TYR A 156 2.66 3.31 -3.36
CA TYR A 156 3.97 3.70 -3.87
C TYR A 156 4.89 3.90 -2.68
N GLY A 157 6.16 3.53 -2.84
CA GLY A 157 7.14 3.67 -1.78
C GLY A 157 8.55 3.82 -2.30
N HIS A 158 9.37 4.46 -1.48
CA HIS A 158 10.80 4.62 -1.72
C HIS A 158 11.58 4.40 -0.43
N ALA A 159 12.72 3.72 -0.53
CA ALA A 159 13.63 3.47 0.58
C ALA A 159 15.08 3.59 0.13
N LYS A 160 15.98 3.95 1.04
CA LYS A 160 17.42 3.67 0.88
C LYS A 160 17.69 2.28 1.40
N ALA A 161 18.47 1.49 0.68
CA ALA A 161 18.92 0.18 1.12
C ALA A 161 20.40 -0.03 0.77
N ARG A 162 21.06 -0.92 1.50
CA ARG A 162 22.48 -1.27 1.32
C ARG A 162 22.59 -2.77 1.21
N THR A 163 23.12 -3.28 0.10
CA THR A 163 23.29 -4.72 -0.11
C THR A 163 24.54 -4.98 -0.94
N LEU A 164 25.25 -6.07 -0.64
CA LEU A 164 26.53 -6.42 -1.28
C LEU A 164 27.58 -5.28 -1.25
N GLY A 165 27.53 -4.43 -0.20
CA GLY A 165 28.40 -3.26 -0.05
C GLY A 165 28.03 -2.03 -0.88
N GLN A 166 27.00 -2.11 -1.74
CA GLN A 166 26.52 -1.00 -2.56
C GLN A 166 25.27 -0.36 -1.95
N ASP A 167 25.18 0.97 -2.06
CA ASP A 167 23.98 1.73 -1.68
C ASP A 167 23.08 1.99 -2.89
N TRP A 168 21.79 1.76 -2.72
CA TRP A 168 20.79 1.91 -3.77
C TRP A 168 19.49 2.51 -3.23
N LEU A 169 18.70 3.08 -4.14
CA LEU A 169 17.33 3.50 -3.86
C LEU A 169 16.39 2.40 -4.34
N LEU A 170 15.50 1.93 -3.46
CA LEU A 170 14.30 1.22 -3.88
C LEU A 170 13.28 2.27 -4.34
N GLU A 171 12.69 2.05 -5.50
CA GLU A 171 11.41 2.62 -5.89
C GLU A 171 10.45 1.46 -6.17
N VAL A 172 9.26 1.46 -5.57
CA VAL A 172 8.32 0.33 -5.65
C VAL A 172 6.89 0.79 -5.75
N VAL A 173 6.13 0.17 -6.65
CA VAL A 173 4.66 0.13 -6.62
C VAL A 173 4.23 -1.29 -6.30
N ALA A 174 3.36 -1.45 -5.30
CA ALA A 174 2.71 -2.71 -5.00
C ALA A 174 1.20 -2.56 -5.18
N VAL A 175 0.60 -3.45 -5.98
CA VAL A 175 -0.82 -3.42 -6.37
C VAL A 175 -1.56 -4.64 -5.84
N PRO A 176 -2.82 -4.49 -5.36
CA PRO A 176 -3.64 -5.61 -4.90
C PRO A 176 -4.16 -6.39 -6.10
N LEU A 177 -4.28 -7.71 -5.93
CA LEU A 177 -4.81 -8.64 -6.92
C LEU A 177 -5.83 -9.57 -6.25
N LEU A 178 -7.06 -9.55 -6.76
CA LEU A 178 -8.19 -10.15 -6.06
C LEU A 178 -8.29 -11.67 -6.23
N GLY A 179 -8.81 -12.33 -5.20
CA GLY A 179 -9.26 -13.72 -5.23
C GLY A 179 -10.67 -13.88 -5.81
N PRO A 180 -11.18 -15.12 -5.97
CA PRO A 180 -12.54 -15.39 -6.43
C PRO A 180 -13.65 -14.92 -5.47
N ASP A 181 -13.29 -14.71 -4.21
CA ASP A 181 -14.07 -14.09 -3.14
C ASP A 181 -14.18 -12.56 -3.25
N GLY A 182 -13.25 -11.93 -3.98
CA GLY A 182 -13.11 -10.47 -4.08
C GLY A 182 -12.14 -9.87 -3.06
N GLU A 183 -11.49 -10.69 -2.23
CA GLU A 183 -10.49 -10.25 -1.24
C GLU A 183 -9.08 -10.15 -1.84
N VAL A 184 -8.16 -9.44 -1.18
CA VAL A 184 -6.77 -9.31 -1.65
C VAL A 184 -5.97 -10.58 -1.35
N ALA A 185 -6.08 -11.57 -2.23
CA ALA A 185 -5.38 -12.85 -2.13
C ALA A 185 -3.90 -12.80 -2.59
N PHE A 186 -3.56 -11.84 -3.47
CA PHE A 186 -2.21 -11.65 -3.98
C PHE A 186 -1.83 -10.16 -4.03
N ILE A 187 -0.53 -9.88 -3.98
CA ILE A 187 0.04 -8.54 -4.19
C ILE A 187 1.15 -8.65 -5.24
N GLY A 188 1.02 -7.90 -6.33
CA GLY A 188 2.05 -7.79 -7.36
C GLY A 188 2.87 -6.51 -7.18
N SER A 189 4.20 -6.61 -7.17
CA SER A 189 5.08 -5.46 -6.91
C SER A 189 6.10 -5.24 -8.01
N GLY A 190 5.96 -4.13 -8.73
CA GLY A 190 6.92 -3.62 -9.70
C GLY A 190 7.95 -2.74 -9.00
N GLN A 191 9.23 -3.00 -9.23
CA GLN A 191 10.34 -2.34 -8.55
C GLN A 191 11.34 -1.74 -9.53
N SER A 192 12.04 -0.71 -9.08
CA SER A 192 13.25 -0.20 -9.71
C SER A 192 14.32 0.08 -8.66
N PHE A 193 15.56 0.02 -9.11
CA PHE A 193 16.76 0.04 -8.27
C PHE A 193 17.82 1.00 -8.85
N PRO A 194 17.50 2.30 -9.03
CA PRO A 194 18.45 3.28 -9.56
C PRO A 194 19.68 3.42 -8.64
N PRO A 195 20.89 3.65 -9.19
CA PRO A 195 22.10 3.82 -8.40
C PRO A 195 21.96 4.97 -7.40
N GLY A 196 22.28 4.70 -6.13
CA GLY A 196 22.33 5.74 -5.13
C GLY A 196 23.56 6.62 -5.35
N LYS A 197 23.38 7.85 -5.84
CA LYS A 197 24.42 8.88 -5.75
C LYS A 197 24.52 9.36 -4.31
N PHE A 198 25.51 8.86 -3.58
CA PHE A 198 25.91 9.37 -2.29
C PHE A 198 27.16 10.23 -2.46
N GLU A 199 27.00 11.54 -2.32
CA GLU A 199 28.14 12.39 -2.03
C GLU A 199 28.66 12.00 -0.65
N LEU A 200 29.92 11.54 -0.60
CA LEU A 200 30.63 11.36 0.65
C LEU A 200 30.81 12.75 1.26
N SER A 201 29.98 13.10 2.25
CA SER A 201 30.11 14.35 2.99
C SER A 201 31.45 14.31 3.76
N GLY A 202 32.48 14.89 3.15
CA GLY A 202 33.85 14.75 3.61
C GLY A 202 34.03 15.23 5.05
N ARG A 203 34.55 14.34 5.90
CA ARG A 203 35.27 14.73 7.10
C ARG A 203 36.74 14.40 6.87
N ALA A 204 37.49 15.43 6.48
CA ALA A 204 38.88 15.56 6.85
C ALA A 204 38.99 15.94 8.34
#